data_AF-A0A7X7L2S7-F1
#
_entry.id   AF-A0A7X7L2S7-F1
#
_cell.length_a   1.000
_cell.length_b   1.000
_cell.length_c   1.000
_cell.angle_alpha   90.00
_cell.angle_beta   90.00
_cell.angle_gamma   90.00
#
_symmetry.space_group_name_H-M   'P 1'
#
loop_
_entity.id
_entity.type
_entity.pdbx_description
1 polymer ?
#
loop_
_entity_poly.entity_id
_entity_poly.type
_entity_poly.pdbx_seq_one_letter_code
_entity_poly.pdbx_strand_id
1 'polypeptide(L)'
;MNNGSNLPVPTIDEDAYNLFDIPNLTGTAERNLLMAVLERAIRDYVGNCSEEAESAREWLFDLEGTTHDIFSFAWLCHQLDLQPMKVLSKISKMPKRGENRVAPWYFMKAVPA
;
A
#
# COMPACT_ATOMS: atom_id res chain seq x y z
N MET A 1 39.43 10.71 32.62
CA MET A 1 39.03 9.58 31.77
C MET A 1 38.03 8.73 32.53
N ASN A 2 36.77 8.72 32.08
CA ASN A 2 35.77 7.64 32.16
C ASN A 2 34.34 8.25 32.17
N ASN A 3 33.82 8.54 30.97
CA ASN A 3 32.40 8.79 30.75
C ASN A 3 31.75 7.44 30.41
N GLY A 4 31.14 6.79 31.40
CA GLY A 4 30.28 5.62 31.19
C GLY A 4 28.83 6.03 31.27
N SER A 5 28.25 6.48 30.15
CA SER A 5 26.82 6.75 30.03
C SER A 5 26.04 5.42 29.99
N ASN A 6 25.49 5.01 31.13
CA ASN A 6 24.45 3.97 31.20
C ASN A 6 23.14 4.58 30.67
N LEU A 7 22.91 4.47 29.36
CA LEU A 7 21.57 4.69 28.81
C LEU A 7 20.71 3.46 29.09
N PRO A 8 19.47 3.61 29.56
CA PRO A 8 18.56 2.48 29.74
C PRO A 8 18.31 1.84 28.37
N VAL A 9 18.53 0.53 28.30
CA VAL A 9 18.19 -0.29 27.13
C VAL A 9 16.69 -0.09 26.87
N PRO A 10 16.26 0.19 25.63
CA PRO A 10 14.84 0.27 25.32
C PRO A 10 14.22 -1.11 25.60
N THR A 11 13.48 -1.21 26.69
CA THR A 11 12.60 -2.33 26.97
C THR A 11 11.52 -2.32 25.91
N ILE A 12 11.58 -3.29 25.01
CA ILE A 12 10.51 -3.58 24.05
C ILE A 12 9.28 -3.92 24.89
N ASP A 13 8.21 -3.17 24.68
CA ASP A 13 6.92 -3.36 25.33
C ASP A 13 6.37 -4.75 24.96
N GLU A 14 6.32 -5.67 25.93
CA GLU A 14 5.83 -7.04 25.70
C GLU A 14 4.35 -7.07 25.28
N ASP A 15 3.59 -6.00 25.56
CA ASP A 15 2.21 -5.86 25.09
C ASP A 15 2.16 -5.59 23.57
N ALA A 16 3.19 -4.95 23.00
CA ALA A 16 3.34 -4.81 21.55
C ALA A 16 3.67 -6.14 20.86
N TYR A 17 4.25 -7.10 21.60
CA TYR A 17 4.65 -8.40 21.06
C TYR A 17 3.45 -9.31 20.75
N ASN A 18 2.34 -9.13 21.47
CA ASN A 18 1.13 -9.96 21.34
C ASN A 18 -0.03 -9.24 20.64
N LEU A 19 0.17 -8.01 20.15
CA LEU A 19 -0.89 -7.22 19.51
C LEU A 19 -1.37 -7.84 18.19
N PHE A 20 -0.55 -8.67 17.53
CA PHE A 20 -0.78 -9.14 16.16
C PHE A 20 -1.41 -10.54 16.01
N ASP A 21 -1.64 -11.27 17.10
CA ASP A 21 -2.08 -12.68 17.05
C ASP A 21 -3.59 -12.90 17.33
N ILE A 22 -4.42 -11.85 17.27
CA ILE A 22 -5.87 -11.95 17.56
C ILE A 22 -6.69 -12.09 16.26
N PRO A 23 -7.55 -13.11 16.09
CA PRO A 23 -8.36 -13.27 14.88
C PRO A 23 -9.43 -12.18 14.77
N ASN A 24 -9.65 -11.64 13.56
CA ASN A 24 -10.36 -10.37 13.22
C ASN A 24 -9.54 -9.08 13.38
N LEU A 25 -8.21 -9.19 13.44
CA LEU A 25 -7.32 -8.04 13.44
C LEU A 25 -7.44 -7.23 12.13
N THR A 26 -7.81 -5.96 12.23
CA THR A 26 -7.29 -4.94 11.32
C THR A 26 -5.76 -5.02 11.35
N GLY A 27 -5.06 -4.93 10.22
CA GLY A 27 -3.59 -4.95 10.21
C GLY A 27 -2.99 -3.88 11.12
N THR A 28 -1.66 -3.87 11.30
CA THR A 28 -0.99 -2.78 12.04
C THR A 28 -1.40 -1.42 11.47
N ALA A 29 -1.37 -0.36 12.28
CA ALA A 29 -1.74 0.98 11.81
C ALA A 29 -0.89 1.39 10.59
N GLU A 30 0.39 1.05 10.63
CA GLU A 30 1.36 1.23 9.55
C GLU A 30 0.95 0.44 8.31
N ARG A 31 0.64 -0.85 8.44
CA ARG A 31 0.20 -1.67 7.31
C ARG A 31 -1.09 -1.14 6.67
N ASN A 32 -2.05 -0.72 7.50
CA ASN A 32 -3.31 -0.16 7.01
C ASN A 32 -3.08 1.17 6.28
N LEU A 33 -2.16 2.01 6.77
CA LEU A 33 -1.78 3.24 6.09
C LEU A 33 -1.16 2.95 4.72
N LEU A 34 -0.22 2.00 4.64
CA LEU A 34 0.42 1.62 3.37
C LEU A 34 -0.59 1.03 2.37
N MET A 35 -1.52 0.21 2.85
CA MET A 35 -2.64 -0.27 2.03
C MET A 35 -3.50 0.89 1.51
N ALA A 36 -3.84 1.87 2.37
CA ALA A 36 -4.64 3.02 1.97
C ALA A 36 -3.93 3.90 0.93
N VAL A 37 -2.61 4.08 1.04
CA VAL A 37 -1.78 4.78 0.06
C VAL A 37 -1.85 4.06 -1.29
N LEU A 38 -1.64 2.74 -1.31
CA LEU A 38 -1.74 1.94 -2.53
C LEU A 38 -3.15 1.99 -3.14
N GLU A 39 -4.18 1.87 -2.31
CA GLU A 39 -5.58 1.97 -2.76
C GLU A 39 -5.90 3.33 -3.38
N ARG A 40 -5.41 4.43 -2.79
CA ARG A 40 -5.58 5.78 -3.36
C ARG A 40 -4.89 5.89 -4.72
N ALA A 41 -3.62 5.46 -4.83
CA ALA A 41 -2.90 5.46 -6.11
C ALA A 41 -3.63 4.64 -7.19
N ILE A 42 -4.17 3.48 -6.84
CA ILE A 42 -4.97 2.67 -7.77
C ILE A 42 -6.24 3.40 -8.19
N ARG A 43 -6.96 4.01 -7.25
CA ARG A 43 -8.19 4.77 -7.53
C ARG A 43 -7.94 5.97 -8.43
N ASP A 44 -6.81 6.63 -8.26
CA ASP A 44 -6.40 7.79 -9.04
C ASP A 44 -6.04 7.34 -10.45
N TYR A 45 -5.24 6.28 -10.57
CA TYR A 45 -4.89 5.69 -11.85
C TYR A 45 -6.12 5.25 -12.67
N VAL A 46 -7.11 4.60 -12.06
CA VAL A 46 -8.33 4.16 -12.77
C VAL A 46 -9.42 5.22 -12.82
N GLY A 47 -9.19 6.37 -12.20
CA GLY A 47 -10.15 7.45 -12.02
C GLY A 47 -10.41 8.25 -13.31
N ASN A 48 -11.10 9.38 -13.12
CA ASN A 48 -11.59 10.22 -14.22
C ASN A 48 -10.81 11.53 -14.37
N CYS A 49 -9.97 11.88 -13.38
CA CYS A 49 -9.12 13.06 -13.44
C CYS A 49 -7.81 12.70 -14.14
N SER A 50 -7.52 13.32 -15.29
CA SER A 50 -6.33 13.01 -16.08
C SER A 50 -5.04 13.34 -15.34
N GLU A 51 -5.03 14.43 -14.57
CA GLU A 51 -3.87 14.87 -13.78
C GLU A 51 -3.56 13.88 -12.65
N GLU A 52 -4.58 13.48 -11.88
CA GLU A 52 -4.41 12.45 -10.84
C GLU A 52 -4.00 11.09 -11.44
N ALA A 53 -4.57 10.73 -12.60
CA ALA A 53 -4.27 9.47 -13.25
C ALA A 53 -2.83 9.40 -13.78
N GLU A 54 -2.32 10.50 -14.34
CA GLU A 54 -0.93 10.57 -14.82
C GLU A 54 0.05 10.59 -13.64
N SER A 55 -0.21 11.39 -12.60
CA SER A 55 0.61 11.38 -11.39
C SER A 55 0.65 10.00 -10.71
N ALA A 56 -0.49 9.32 -10.62
CA ALA A 56 -0.54 7.95 -10.09
C ALA A 56 0.17 6.95 -11.01
N ARG A 57 0.10 7.15 -12.33
CA ARG A 57 0.84 6.32 -13.31
C ARG A 57 2.34 6.48 -13.12
N GLU A 58 2.84 7.72 -13.02
CA GLU A 58 4.26 7.98 -12.77
C GLU A 58 4.71 7.26 -11.50
N TRP A 59 4.00 7.41 -10.39
CA TRP A 59 4.36 6.75 -9.13
C TRP A 59 4.27 5.21 -9.17
N LEU A 60 3.23 4.64 -9.79
CA LEU A 60 3.05 3.18 -9.88
C LEU A 60 4.07 2.52 -10.81
N PHE A 61 4.39 3.17 -11.93
CA PHE A 61 5.20 2.59 -13.00
C PHE A 61 6.63 3.13 -13.04
N ASP A 62 7.02 3.97 -12.07
CA ASP A 62 8.42 4.29 -11.79
C ASP A 62 9.12 3.04 -11.23
N LEU A 63 9.63 2.25 -12.17
CA LEU A 63 10.47 1.07 -11.90
C LEU A 63 11.94 1.45 -11.70
N GLU A 64 12.30 2.73 -11.85
CA GLU A 64 13.63 3.24 -11.50
C GLU A 64 13.75 3.46 -9.98
N GLY A 65 12.61 3.68 -9.30
CA GLY A 65 12.48 3.66 -7.85
C GLY A 65 12.97 2.34 -7.24
N THR A 66 14.09 2.38 -6.53
CA THR A 66 14.61 1.21 -5.81
C THR A 66 13.78 0.93 -4.55
N THR A 67 13.86 -0.29 -4.01
CA THR A 67 13.25 -0.64 -2.72
C THR A 67 13.81 0.16 -1.53
N HIS A 68 14.79 1.04 -1.73
CA HIS A 68 15.37 1.90 -0.71
C HIS A 68 14.74 3.29 -0.66
N ASP A 69 14.03 3.69 -1.71
CA ASP A 69 13.36 4.98 -1.74
C ASP A 69 12.02 4.91 -0.99
N ILE A 70 11.96 5.55 0.18
CA ILE A 70 10.84 5.41 1.12
C ILE A 70 9.57 5.95 0.47
N PHE A 71 8.47 5.19 0.58
CA PHE A 71 7.18 5.47 -0.07
C PHE A 71 7.18 5.41 -1.60
N SER A 72 8.25 4.95 -2.25
CA SER A 72 8.13 4.48 -3.64
C SER A 72 7.20 3.27 -3.72
N PHE A 73 6.63 3.01 -4.90
CA PHE A 73 5.79 1.83 -5.12
C PHE A 73 6.54 0.52 -4.82
N ALA A 74 7.83 0.44 -5.18
CA ALA A 74 8.68 -0.72 -4.92
C ALA A 74 8.91 -0.93 -3.41
N TRP A 75 9.24 0.13 -2.67
CA TRP A 75 9.39 0.09 -1.21
C TRP A 75 8.08 -0.30 -0.53
N LEU A 76 6.96 0.28 -0.96
CA LEU A 76 5.64 -0.02 -0.40
C LEU A 76 5.24 -1.48 -0.63
N CYS A 77 5.50 -2.01 -1.84
CA CYS A 77 5.28 -3.43 -2.11
C CYS A 77 6.15 -4.32 -1.21
N HIS A 78 7.40 -3.94 -0.95
CA HIS A 78 8.28 -4.67 -0.04
C HIS A 78 7.71 -4.69 1.40
N GLN A 79 7.31 -3.54 1.94
CA GLN A 79 6.68 -3.47 3.27
C GLN A 79 5.36 -4.25 3.37
N LEU A 80 4.65 -4.38 2.24
CA LEU A 80 3.38 -5.10 2.19
C LEU A 80 3.51 -6.60 1.85
N ASP A 81 4.73 -7.11 1.64
CA ASP A 81 5.01 -8.46 1.13
C ASP A 81 4.33 -8.76 -0.21
N LEU A 82 4.24 -7.75 -1.08
CA LEU A 82 3.67 -7.83 -2.41
C LEU A 82 4.76 -7.94 -3.47
N GLN A 83 4.48 -8.66 -4.56
CA GLN A 83 5.35 -8.68 -5.73
C GLN A 83 4.97 -7.55 -6.69
N PRO A 84 5.81 -6.51 -6.89
CA PRO A 84 5.46 -5.32 -7.67
C PRO A 84 4.92 -5.63 -9.05
N MET A 85 5.60 -6.51 -9.80
CA MET A 85 5.19 -6.89 -11.16
C MET A 85 3.82 -7.57 -11.22
N LYS A 86 3.46 -8.36 -10.20
CA LYS A 86 2.13 -8.98 -10.12
C LYS A 86 1.05 -7.95 -9.81
N VAL A 87 1.35 -6.99 -8.95
CA VAL A 87 0.44 -5.88 -8.61
C VAL A 87 0.22 -5.01 -9.85
N LEU A 88 1.26 -4.57 -10.54
CA LEU A 88 1.15 -3.78 -11.77
C LEU A 88 0.42 -4.51 -12.88
N SER A 89 0.67 -5.81 -13.06
CA SER A 89 -0.08 -6.62 -14.04
C SER A 89 -1.57 -6.66 -13.77
N LYS A 90 -1.99 -6.60 -12.49
CA LYS A 90 -3.41 -6.51 -12.12
C LYS A 90 -3.96 -5.09 -12.34
N ILE A 91 -3.23 -4.06 -11.91
CA ILE A 91 -3.65 -2.66 -12.03
C ILE A 91 -3.80 -2.25 -13.50
N SER A 92 -2.87 -2.63 -14.38
CA SER A 92 -2.91 -2.27 -15.81
C SER A 92 -4.10 -2.87 -16.55
N LYS A 93 -4.66 -3.97 -16.04
CA LYS A 93 -5.86 -4.64 -16.58
C LYS A 93 -7.15 -4.10 -15.98
N MET A 94 -7.09 -3.19 -14.99
CA MET A 94 -8.30 -2.65 -14.38
C MET A 94 -9.02 -1.75 -15.39
N PRO A 95 -10.35 -1.90 -15.53
CA PRO A 95 -11.13 -1.01 -16.37
C PRO A 95 -11.03 0.42 -15.82
N LYS A 96 -10.78 1.37 -16.72
CA LYS A 96 -10.93 2.78 -16.38
C LYS A 96 -12.38 3.03 -16.01
N ARG A 97 -12.59 3.86 -15.00
CA ARG A 97 -13.91 4.13 -14.43
C ARG A 97 -14.86 4.81 -15.44
N GLY A 98 -14.31 5.44 -16.49
CA GLY A 98 -15.08 6.10 -17.55
C GLY A 98 -15.88 7.28 -16.99
N GLU A 99 -16.90 7.80 -17.69
CA GLU A 99 -17.68 8.94 -17.17
C GLU A 99 -18.48 8.62 -15.89
N ASN A 100 -18.72 7.33 -15.61
CA ASN A 100 -19.51 6.91 -14.46
C ASN A 100 -18.72 6.99 -13.15
N ARG A 101 -19.19 7.76 -12.17
CA ARG A 101 -18.57 7.86 -10.83
C ARG A 101 -18.76 6.61 -9.97
N VAL A 102 -18.97 5.43 -10.55
CA VAL A 102 -19.12 4.15 -9.84
C VAL A 102 -17.98 3.24 -10.28
N ALA A 103 -17.28 2.63 -9.32
CA ALA A 103 -16.16 1.78 -9.67
C ALA A 103 -16.65 0.51 -10.40
N PRO A 104 -16.03 0.09 -11.52
CA PRO A 104 -16.56 -0.98 -12.37
C PRO A 104 -16.80 -2.32 -11.65
N TRP A 105 -16.05 -2.61 -10.59
CA TRP A 105 -16.17 -3.85 -9.81
C TRP A 105 -17.40 -3.92 -8.89
N TYR A 106 -18.13 -2.82 -8.68
CA TYR A 106 -19.45 -2.89 -8.03
C TYR A 106 -20.45 -3.69 -8.85
N PHE A 107 -20.30 -3.72 -10.17
CA PHE A 107 -21.15 -4.49 -11.07
C PHE A 107 -20.71 -5.96 -11.21
N MET A 108 -19.47 -6.29 -10.82
CA MET A 108 -18.91 -7.63 -10.93
C MET A 108 -19.39 -8.60 -9.82
N LYS A 109 -20.15 -8.12 -8.82
CA LYS A 109 -20.67 -8.95 -7.71
C LYS A 109 -21.99 -9.69 -8.00
N ALA A 110 -22.52 -9.63 -9.23
CA ALA A 110 -23.79 -10.27 -9.58
C ALA A 110 -23.61 -11.36 -10.64
N VAL A 111 -23.05 -12.51 -10.26
CA VAL A 111 -23.36 -13.79 -10.93
C VAL A 111 -23.57 -14.83 -9.84
N PRO A 112 -24.81 -15.16 -9.46
CA PRO A 112 -25.08 -16.40 -8.76
C PRO A 112 -24.83 -17.56 -9.73
N ALA A 113 -24.14 -18.58 -9.23
CA ALA A 113 -24.01 -19.88 -9.91
C ALA A 113 -25.37 -20.60 -9.99
#